data_AF-A0A936XKX4-F1
#
_entry.id   AF-A0A936XKX4-F1
#
_cell.length_a   1.000
_cell.length_b   1.000
_cell.length_c   1.000
_cell.angle_alpha   90.00
_cell.angle_beta   90.00
_cell.angle_gamma   90.00
#
_symmetry.space_group_name_H-M   'P 1'
#
loop_
_entity.id
_entity.type
_entity.pdbx_description
1 polymer ?
#
loop_
_entity_poly.entity_id
_entity_poly.type
_entity_poly.pdbx_seq_one_letter_code
_entity_poly.pdbx_strand_id
1 'polypeptide(L)'
;MSALAEVITPEEVVIPSLLELFNHGELHCRPDIPNEVYHADRSCVSTSGLKQILRSPAHYQAYLDGTNRKETPAMFLGTATHSRLLEPELFEQEYVVAPVGDKRSKEWKAFEIANAHRKILTPDQFATLEGIAYSVSQHQSATALLHAGLVEHTLLWQDEDTGIWLKIRPDCLCIDLGTGICLDVKKTVDASPAAFARAAVNYEYDLQAAVYLEGLRTVFQRDFDFIFLAVEESAPYGCALYGAPSEMLERGQRRFRQALRTLKACRESDAWPSYQPQGDLALLDWPRYAG
;
A
#
# COMPACT_ATOMS: atom_id res chain seq x y z
N MET A 1 -42.81 38.02 6.52
CA MET A 1 -41.48 38.04 5.86
C MET A 1 -40.73 36.80 6.31
N SER A 2 -40.81 35.73 5.51
CA SER A 2 -40.17 34.45 5.80
C SER A 2 -38.70 34.55 5.37
N ALA A 3 -37.78 34.48 6.32
CA ALA A 3 -36.36 34.31 6.02
C ALA A 3 -36.16 32.89 5.48
N LEU A 4 -35.80 32.80 4.19
CA LEU A 4 -35.32 31.56 3.60
C LEU A 4 -33.96 31.27 4.23
N ALA A 5 -33.84 30.13 4.90
CA ALA A 5 -32.56 29.61 5.34
C ALA A 5 -31.73 29.29 4.08
N GLU A 6 -30.60 29.97 3.91
CA GLU A 6 -29.60 29.60 2.92
C GLU A 6 -29.09 28.19 3.25
N VAL A 7 -29.39 27.27 2.34
CA VAL A 7 -28.79 25.94 2.35
C VAL A 7 -27.33 26.12 1.94
N ILE A 8 -26.44 26.16 2.95
CA ILE A 8 -25.00 26.07 2.73
C ILE A 8 -24.75 24.68 2.14
N THR A 9 -24.50 24.63 0.84
CA THR A 9 -23.94 23.44 0.20
C THR A 9 -22.50 23.29 0.71
N PRO A 10 -22.05 22.09 1.14
CA PRO A 10 -20.66 21.92 1.53
C PRO A 10 -19.80 22.28 0.32
N GLU A 11 -18.83 23.19 0.50
CA GLU A 11 -17.80 23.43 -0.51
C GLU A 11 -17.16 22.08 -0.87
N GLU A 12 -17.21 21.72 -2.16
CA GLU A 12 -16.50 20.56 -2.68
C GLU A 12 -15.01 20.79 -2.39
N VAL A 13 -14.47 20.02 -1.44
CA VAL A 13 -13.04 20.06 -1.15
C VAL A 13 -12.32 19.49 -2.37
N VAL A 14 -11.77 20.36 -3.21
CA VAL A 14 -10.98 19.97 -4.37
C VAL A 14 -9.61 19.49 -3.86
N ILE A 15 -9.41 18.18 -3.85
CA ILE A 15 -8.12 17.57 -3.53
C ILE A 15 -7.23 17.67 -4.78
N PRO A 16 -6.06 18.35 -4.72
CA PRO A 16 -5.17 18.45 -5.88
C PRO A 16 -4.59 17.09 -6.28
N SER A 17 -4.35 16.90 -7.56
CA SER A 17 -3.68 15.70 -8.09
C SER A 17 -2.19 15.67 -7.74
N LEU A 18 -1.60 14.47 -7.76
CA LEU A 18 -0.17 14.35 -7.48
C LEU A 18 0.70 15.04 -8.54
N LEU A 19 0.28 15.04 -9.81
CA LEU A 19 1.02 15.74 -10.87
C LEU A 19 1.01 17.26 -10.69
N GLU A 20 -0.09 17.83 -10.18
CA GLU A 20 -0.15 19.26 -9.81
C GLU A 20 0.76 19.57 -8.62
N LEU A 21 0.73 18.72 -7.58
CA LEU A 21 1.56 18.92 -6.39
C LEU A 21 3.06 18.82 -6.69
N PHE A 22 3.47 17.94 -7.61
CA PHE A 22 4.88 17.73 -7.96
C PHE A 22 5.43 18.76 -8.96
N ASN A 23 4.69 19.85 -9.26
CA ASN A 23 5.12 20.97 -10.11
C ASN A 23 5.79 20.53 -11.42
N HIS A 24 5.21 19.56 -12.13
CA HIS A 24 5.77 19.04 -13.39
C HIS A 24 7.19 18.43 -13.29
N GLY A 25 7.63 17.96 -12.11
CA GLY A 25 8.76 17.04 -11.99
C GLY A 25 10.09 17.60 -11.47
N GLU A 26 10.11 18.75 -10.78
CA GLU A 26 11.36 19.24 -10.16
C GLU A 26 11.79 18.44 -8.91
N LEU A 27 10.83 17.86 -8.19
CA LEU A 27 11.07 17.02 -7.01
C LEU A 27 10.36 15.70 -7.17
N HIS A 28 11.11 14.60 -7.36
CA HIS A 28 10.55 13.27 -7.61
C HIS A 28 10.30 12.43 -6.36
N CYS A 29 10.66 12.93 -5.18
CA CYS A 29 10.52 12.25 -3.90
C CYS A 29 10.09 13.26 -2.82
N ARG A 30 8.96 13.03 -2.15
CA ARG A 30 8.39 13.99 -1.20
C ARG A 30 7.87 13.34 0.09
N PRO A 31 8.24 13.84 1.29
CA PRO A 31 7.71 13.37 2.57
C PRO A 31 6.32 13.89 2.89
N ASP A 32 5.92 15.00 2.29
CA ASP A 32 4.82 15.85 2.77
C ASP A 32 3.51 15.64 2.01
N ILE A 33 3.34 14.48 1.37
CA ILE A 33 2.12 14.13 0.65
C ILE A 33 1.18 13.37 1.59
N PRO A 34 0.05 13.96 2.01
CA PRO A 34 -0.86 13.31 2.94
C PRO A 34 -1.38 11.98 2.40
N ASN A 35 -1.66 11.04 3.31
CA ASN A 35 -2.07 9.69 2.93
C ASN A 35 -3.36 9.69 2.08
N GLU A 36 -4.32 10.52 2.46
CA GLU A 36 -5.59 10.70 1.74
C GLU A 36 -5.36 11.17 0.29
N VAL A 37 -4.50 12.17 0.08
CA VAL A 37 -4.18 12.71 -1.25
C VAL A 37 -3.61 11.62 -2.16
N TYR A 38 -2.65 10.84 -1.66
CA TYR A 38 -2.04 9.77 -2.43
C TYR A 38 -3.03 8.68 -2.84
N HIS A 39 -3.92 8.26 -1.94
CA HIS A 39 -4.92 7.24 -2.23
C HIS A 39 -6.12 7.77 -3.02
N ALA A 40 -6.40 9.07 -2.97
CA ALA A 40 -7.43 9.75 -3.77
C ALA A 40 -6.95 10.00 -5.21
N ASP A 41 -5.66 10.24 -5.42
CA ASP A 41 -5.13 10.56 -6.74
C ASP A 41 -5.36 9.45 -7.78
N ARG A 42 -5.75 9.88 -8.99
CA ARG A 42 -5.99 9.03 -10.17
C ARG A 42 -5.14 9.43 -11.37
N SER A 43 -4.36 10.50 -11.26
CA SER A 43 -3.46 10.95 -12.32
C SER A 43 -2.27 9.98 -12.50
N CYS A 44 -1.83 9.35 -11.41
CA CYS A 44 -0.74 8.37 -11.39
C CYS A 44 -1.24 6.96 -11.02
N VAL A 45 -0.70 5.94 -11.67
CA VAL A 45 -1.05 4.52 -11.47
C VAL A 45 -0.22 3.94 -10.33
N SER A 46 -0.88 3.39 -9.31
CA SER A 46 -0.21 2.68 -8.20
C SER A 46 -0.06 1.18 -8.49
N THR A 47 0.81 0.50 -7.74
CA THR A 47 0.93 -0.97 -7.78
C THR A 47 -0.41 -1.68 -7.56
N SER A 48 -1.25 -1.19 -6.64
CA SER A 48 -2.59 -1.76 -6.42
C SER A 48 -3.47 -1.65 -7.66
N GLY A 49 -3.39 -0.54 -8.40
CA GLY A 49 -4.05 -0.40 -9.70
C GLY A 49 -3.50 -1.39 -10.72
N LEU A 50 -2.18 -1.59 -10.75
CA LEU A 50 -1.54 -2.57 -11.64
C LEU A 50 -1.97 -4.03 -11.35
N LYS A 51 -2.22 -4.37 -10.07
CA LYS A 51 -2.82 -5.67 -9.72
C LYS A 51 -4.23 -5.82 -10.29
N GLN A 52 -5.03 -4.76 -10.26
CA GLN A 52 -6.39 -4.81 -10.80
C GLN A 52 -6.42 -4.95 -12.33
N ILE A 53 -5.59 -4.20 -13.07
CA ILE A 53 -5.54 -4.33 -14.53
C ILE A 53 -5.06 -5.72 -14.98
N LEU A 54 -4.17 -6.36 -14.20
CA LEU A 54 -3.73 -7.74 -14.44
C LEU A 54 -4.81 -8.77 -14.13
N ARG A 55 -5.77 -8.46 -13.24
CA ARG A 55 -6.95 -9.28 -13.01
C ARG A 55 -7.93 -9.15 -14.17
N SER A 56 -8.36 -7.92 -14.47
CA SER A 56 -8.95 -7.54 -15.76
C SER A 56 -9.09 -6.01 -15.88
N PRO A 57 -9.20 -5.47 -17.10
CA PRO A 57 -9.53 -4.06 -17.31
C PRO A 57 -10.79 -3.56 -16.58
N ALA A 58 -11.87 -4.35 -16.53
CA ALA A 58 -13.06 -3.99 -15.76
C ALA A 58 -12.80 -3.86 -14.25
N HIS A 59 -11.92 -4.68 -13.66
CA HIS A 59 -11.55 -4.54 -12.24
C HIS A 59 -10.76 -3.27 -11.98
N TYR A 60 -9.93 -2.84 -12.94
CA TYR A 60 -9.22 -1.58 -12.86
C TYR A 60 -10.18 -0.39 -12.86
N GLN A 61 -11.20 -0.36 -13.73
CA GLN A 61 -12.24 0.67 -13.71
C GLN A 61 -12.99 0.70 -12.37
N ALA A 62 -13.45 -0.46 -11.90
CA ALA A 62 -14.12 -0.57 -10.59
C ALA A 62 -13.24 -0.04 -9.43
N TYR A 63 -11.93 -0.24 -9.51
CA TYR A 63 -10.97 0.33 -8.57
C TYR A 63 -10.85 1.86 -8.65
N LEU A 64 -10.87 2.44 -9.85
CA LEU A 64 -10.86 3.89 -10.04
C LEU A 64 -12.12 4.54 -9.47
N ASP A 65 -13.28 3.91 -9.73
CA ASP A 65 -14.61 4.33 -9.27
C ASP A 65 -14.81 4.15 -7.76
N GLY A 66 -13.87 3.47 -7.08
CA GLY A 66 -13.92 3.23 -5.64
C GLY A 66 -14.95 2.18 -5.20
N THR A 67 -15.64 1.52 -6.13
CA THR A 67 -16.70 0.54 -5.85
C THR A 67 -16.24 -0.66 -5.02
N ASN A 68 -14.93 -0.96 -5.05
CA ASN A 68 -14.32 -2.08 -4.31
C ASN A 68 -13.60 -1.67 -3.01
N ARG A 69 -13.70 -0.40 -2.57
CA ARG A 69 -13.00 0.06 -1.36
C ARG A 69 -13.85 -0.20 -0.11
N LYS A 70 -13.48 -1.24 0.64
CA LYS A 70 -13.94 -1.45 2.02
C LYS A 70 -12.74 -1.72 2.91
N GLU A 71 -12.53 -0.86 3.90
CA GLU A 71 -11.53 -1.14 4.93
C GLU A 71 -11.98 -2.37 5.73
N THR A 72 -11.08 -3.35 5.85
CA THR A 72 -11.30 -4.53 6.67
C THR A 72 -10.56 -4.38 8.00
N PRO A 73 -10.96 -5.09 9.08
CA PRO A 73 -10.22 -5.06 10.34
C PRO A 73 -8.74 -5.43 10.19
N ALA A 74 -8.42 -6.34 9.27
CA ALA A 74 -7.04 -6.73 8.98
C ALA A 74 -6.24 -5.62 8.30
N MET A 75 -6.87 -4.86 7.37
CA MET A 75 -6.26 -3.70 6.74
C MET A 75 -6.04 -2.57 7.75
N PHE A 76 -7.05 -2.26 8.57
CA PHE A 76 -6.95 -1.26 9.63
C PHE A 76 -5.78 -1.55 10.59
N LEU A 77 -5.67 -2.80 11.06
CA LEU A 77 -4.56 -3.20 11.93
C LEU A 77 -3.21 -3.16 11.20
N GLY A 78 -3.16 -3.49 9.91
CA GLY A 78 -1.97 -3.33 9.09
C GLY A 78 -1.51 -1.88 8.98
N THR A 79 -2.42 -0.96 8.67
CA THR A 79 -2.14 0.49 8.62
C THR A 79 -1.70 1.03 9.98
N ALA A 80 -2.33 0.58 11.07
CA ALA A 80 -1.91 0.95 12.41
C ALA A 80 -0.51 0.40 12.76
N THR A 81 -0.16 -0.79 12.28
CA THR A 81 1.18 -1.39 12.44
C THR A 81 2.24 -0.57 11.69
N HIS A 82 1.97 -0.20 10.45
CA HIS A 82 2.85 0.68 9.66
C HIS A 82 3.08 2.00 10.37
N SER A 83 2.03 2.74 10.70
CA SER A 83 2.13 4.03 11.40
C SER A 83 2.88 3.90 12.72
N ARG A 84 2.61 2.84 13.52
CA ARG A 84 3.29 2.62 14.79
C ARG A 84 4.80 2.36 14.66
N LEU A 85 5.23 1.70 13.58
CA LEU A 85 6.63 1.33 13.33
C LEU A 85 7.41 2.45 12.61
N LEU A 86 6.76 3.12 11.66
CA LEU A 86 7.40 4.05 10.72
C LEU A 86 7.26 5.51 11.16
N GLU A 87 6.11 5.87 11.73
CA GLU A 87 5.74 7.25 12.03
C GLU A 87 5.13 7.35 13.44
N PRO A 88 5.88 7.03 14.51
CA PRO A 88 5.34 6.94 15.87
C PRO A 88 4.69 8.24 16.37
N GLU A 89 5.21 9.40 15.97
CA GLU A 89 4.61 10.71 16.31
C GLU A 89 3.26 10.92 15.62
N LEU A 90 3.12 10.50 14.36
CA LEU A 90 1.84 10.54 13.65
C LEU A 90 0.87 9.51 14.22
N PHE A 91 1.36 8.33 14.62
CA PHE A 91 0.54 7.32 15.27
C PHE A 91 -0.10 7.87 16.56
N GLU A 92 0.68 8.55 17.40
CA GLU A 92 0.18 9.18 18.63
C GLU A 92 -0.88 10.26 18.35
N GLN A 93 -0.78 10.97 17.21
CA GLN A 93 -1.77 11.97 16.81
C GLN A 93 -3.05 11.31 16.27
N GLU A 94 -2.92 10.33 15.37
CA GLU A 94 -4.04 9.73 14.65
C GLU A 94 -4.79 8.66 15.42
N TYR A 95 -4.12 7.90 16.31
CA TYR A 95 -4.71 6.73 16.96
C TYR A 95 -4.93 6.95 18.45
N VAL A 96 -6.05 6.45 18.96
CA VAL A 96 -6.39 6.46 20.38
C VAL A 96 -6.86 5.09 20.84
N VAL A 97 -6.49 4.70 22.06
CA VAL A 97 -6.90 3.42 22.65
C VAL A 97 -8.16 3.63 23.49
N ALA A 98 -9.21 2.87 23.19
CA ALA A 98 -10.42 2.88 23.99
C ALA A 98 -10.20 2.18 25.34
N PRO A 99 -10.87 2.62 26.42
CA PRO A 99 -10.76 2.00 27.74
C PRO A 99 -11.37 0.59 27.79
N VAL A 100 -12.23 0.24 26.83
CA VAL A 100 -12.93 -1.04 26.74
C VAL A 100 -12.84 -1.62 25.33
N GLY A 101 -12.87 -2.95 25.21
CA GLY A 101 -12.85 -3.64 23.91
C GLY A 101 -14.24 -3.89 23.31
N ASP A 102 -15.32 -3.89 24.11
CA ASP A 102 -16.67 -4.17 23.60
C ASP A 102 -17.28 -2.92 22.93
N LYS A 103 -17.24 -2.92 21.60
CA LYS A 103 -17.76 -1.83 20.75
C LYS A 103 -19.26 -1.54 20.93
N ARG A 104 -20.01 -2.45 21.55
CA ARG A 104 -21.46 -2.28 21.80
C ARG A 104 -21.76 -1.54 23.09
N SER A 105 -20.79 -1.45 24.00
CA SER A 105 -20.95 -0.82 25.31
C SER A 105 -21.28 0.68 25.21
N LYS A 106 -21.95 1.20 26.24
CA LYS A 106 -22.22 2.66 26.33
C LYS A 106 -20.92 3.46 26.45
N GLU A 107 -19.93 2.90 27.14
CA GLU A 107 -18.61 3.50 27.32
C GLU A 107 -17.85 3.62 25.99
N TRP A 108 -17.83 2.56 25.17
CA TRP A 108 -17.25 2.65 23.82
C TRP A 108 -17.91 3.74 22.98
N LYS A 109 -19.24 3.76 22.94
CA LYS A 109 -19.99 4.75 22.15
C LYS A 109 -19.71 6.18 22.60
N ALA A 110 -19.63 6.42 23.91
CA ALA A 110 -19.27 7.73 24.44
C ALA A 110 -17.83 8.13 24.06
N PHE A 111 -16.91 7.18 24.13
CA PHE A 111 -15.51 7.37 23.73
C PHE A 111 -15.36 7.62 22.23
N GLU A 112 -16.12 6.91 21.41
CA GLU A 112 -16.15 7.06 19.95
C GLU A 112 -16.63 8.44 19.53
N ILE A 113 -17.69 8.95 20.16
CA ILE A 113 -18.17 10.32 19.94
C ILE A 113 -17.10 11.35 20.34
N ALA A 114 -16.46 11.17 21.51
CA ALA A 114 -15.44 12.10 22.01
C ALA A 114 -14.16 12.13 21.15
N ASN A 115 -13.88 11.05 20.42
CA ASN A 115 -12.66 10.88 19.61
C ASN A 115 -12.96 10.72 18.11
N ALA A 116 -14.07 11.29 17.60
CA ALA A 116 -14.49 11.13 16.20
C ALA A 116 -13.46 11.61 15.15
N HIS A 117 -12.44 12.36 15.56
CA HIS A 117 -11.34 12.85 14.74
C HIS A 117 -10.10 11.92 14.72
N ARG A 118 -10.14 10.80 15.46
CA ARG A 118 -9.04 9.84 15.60
C ARG A 118 -9.51 8.43 15.31
N LYS A 119 -8.58 7.57 14.90
CA LYS A 119 -8.77 6.13 14.71
C LYS A 119 -8.74 5.44 16.06
N ILE A 120 -9.75 4.64 16.35
CA ILE A 120 -9.90 4.02 17.69
C ILE A 120 -9.44 2.57 17.66
N LEU A 121 -8.47 2.24 18.52
CA LEU A 121 -7.97 0.90 18.78
C LEU A 121 -8.67 0.31 20.01
N THR A 122 -8.99 -0.99 19.95
CA THR A 122 -9.31 -1.74 21.18
C THR A 122 -8.03 -1.99 22.00
N PRO A 123 -8.15 -2.27 23.31
CA PRO A 123 -6.99 -2.68 24.12
C PRO A 123 -6.20 -3.85 23.52
N ASP A 124 -6.90 -4.86 22.98
CA ASP A 124 -6.25 -6.04 22.37
C ASP A 124 -5.51 -5.71 21.06
N GLN A 125 -6.08 -4.80 20.25
CA GLN A 125 -5.41 -4.32 19.05
C GLN A 125 -4.15 -3.53 19.43
N PHE A 126 -4.23 -2.66 20.43
CA PHE A 126 -3.07 -1.92 20.91
C PHE A 126 -1.98 -2.83 21.49
N ALA A 127 -2.35 -3.82 22.30
CA ALA A 127 -1.42 -4.83 22.81
C ALA A 127 -0.71 -5.61 21.68
N THR A 128 -1.44 -5.92 20.60
CA THR A 128 -0.86 -6.54 19.40
C THR A 128 0.17 -5.64 18.73
N LEU A 129 -0.14 -4.35 18.55
CA LEU A 129 0.77 -3.37 17.96
C LEU A 129 2.05 -3.21 18.79
N GLU A 130 1.92 -3.11 20.12
CA GLU A 130 3.07 -3.01 21.02
C GLU A 130 3.93 -4.28 21.02
N GLY A 131 3.30 -5.46 20.92
CA GLY A 131 4.02 -6.73 20.77
C GLY A 131 4.86 -6.79 19.49
N ILE A 132 4.29 -6.35 18.36
CA ILE A 132 4.99 -6.24 17.08
C ILE A 132 6.14 -5.21 17.17
N ALA A 133 5.84 -4.01 17.68
CA ALA A 133 6.83 -2.94 17.81
C ALA A 133 8.01 -3.37 18.69
N TYR A 134 7.72 -4.05 19.81
CA TYR A 134 8.74 -4.61 20.67
C TYR A 134 9.59 -5.64 19.93
N SER A 135 8.99 -6.63 19.26
CA SER A 135 9.73 -7.66 18.51
C SER A 135 10.65 -7.04 17.43
N VAL A 136 10.15 -6.08 16.66
CA VAL A 136 10.95 -5.36 15.65
C VAL A 136 12.10 -4.57 16.29
N SER A 137 11.89 -3.96 17.46
CA SER A 137 12.94 -3.24 18.20
C SER A 137 14.08 -4.15 18.68
N GLN A 138 13.81 -5.46 18.84
CA GLN A 138 14.83 -6.45 19.21
C GLN A 138 15.62 -6.96 18.00
N HIS A 139 15.13 -6.74 16.77
CA HIS A 139 15.80 -7.15 15.55
C HIS A 139 16.78 -6.06 15.08
N GLN A 140 18.05 -6.18 15.48
CA GLN A 140 19.11 -5.19 15.26
C GLN A 140 19.11 -4.55 13.85
N SER A 141 19.13 -5.35 12.77
CA SER A 141 19.17 -4.81 11.40
C SER A 141 17.88 -4.10 10.99
N ALA A 142 16.71 -4.60 11.41
CA ALA A 142 15.43 -3.97 11.08
C ALA A 142 15.31 -2.62 11.78
N THR A 143 15.66 -2.55 13.07
CA THR A 143 15.71 -1.30 13.83
C THR A 143 16.67 -0.29 13.19
N ALA A 144 17.87 -0.73 12.78
CA ALA A 144 18.85 0.15 12.14
C ALA A 144 18.33 0.74 10.82
N LEU A 145 17.68 -0.07 9.97
CA LEU A 145 17.08 0.40 8.72
C LEU A 145 15.95 1.39 8.97
N LEU A 146 15.02 1.06 9.88
CA LEU A 146 13.87 1.92 10.20
C LEU A 146 14.28 3.28 10.78
N HIS A 147 15.35 3.34 11.58
CA HIS A 147 15.85 4.61 12.11
C HIS A 147 16.61 5.46 11.08
N ALA A 148 17.26 4.82 10.10
CA ALA A 148 18.10 5.53 9.13
C ALA A 148 17.34 5.94 7.86
N GLY A 149 16.29 5.20 7.49
CA GLY A 149 15.61 5.40 6.22
C GLY A 149 14.55 6.50 6.24
N LEU A 150 14.29 7.04 5.05
CA LEU A 150 13.20 7.96 4.77
C LEU A 150 11.89 7.18 4.71
N VAL A 151 10.95 7.46 5.62
CA VAL A 151 9.67 6.75 5.71
C VAL A 151 8.58 7.43 4.89
N GLU A 152 7.68 6.63 4.30
CA GLU A 152 6.43 7.08 3.62
C GLU A 152 6.62 8.17 2.54
N HIS A 153 7.82 8.26 1.95
CA HIS A 153 8.09 9.23 0.88
C HIS A 153 7.37 8.82 -0.40
N THR A 154 6.70 9.78 -1.01
CA THR A 154 5.97 9.56 -2.27
C THR A 154 6.89 9.82 -3.44
N LEU A 155 6.94 8.87 -4.38
CA LEU A 155 7.66 9.02 -5.63
C LEU A 155 6.76 8.88 -6.84
N LEU A 156 7.03 9.72 -7.83
CA LEU A 156 6.37 9.70 -9.13
C LEU A 156 7.42 9.57 -10.24
N TRP A 157 7.12 8.78 -11.25
CA TRP A 157 7.88 8.74 -12.49
C TRP A 157 6.95 8.43 -13.66
N GLN A 158 7.39 8.78 -14.86
CA GLN A 158 6.70 8.42 -16.09
C GLN A 158 7.41 7.24 -16.72
N ASP A 159 6.64 6.24 -17.14
CA ASP A 159 7.15 5.15 -17.94
C ASP A 159 7.40 5.62 -19.38
N GLU A 160 8.64 5.48 -19.87
CA GLU A 160 9.05 6.00 -21.18
C GLU A 160 8.31 5.33 -22.35
N ASP A 161 8.06 4.02 -22.28
CA ASP A 161 7.42 3.26 -23.36
C ASP A 161 5.93 3.60 -23.53
N THR A 162 5.25 3.85 -22.41
CA THR A 162 3.80 4.00 -22.39
C THR A 162 3.31 5.42 -22.10
N GLY A 163 4.18 6.30 -21.63
CA GLY A 163 3.84 7.63 -21.16
C GLY A 163 2.98 7.63 -19.89
N ILE A 164 2.82 6.48 -19.24
CA ILE A 164 1.96 6.33 -18.06
C ILE A 164 2.72 6.82 -16.83
N TRP A 165 2.12 7.77 -16.12
CA TRP A 165 2.61 8.19 -14.81
C TRP A 165 2.30 7.14 -13.75
N LEU A 166 3.31 6.80 -12.96
CA LEU A 166 3.25 5.84 -11.87
C LEU A 166 3.55 6.52 -10.53
N LYS A 167 3.06 5.90 -9.46
CA LYS A 167 3.34 6.31 -8.09
C LYS A 167 3.69 5.13 -7.21
N ILE A 168 4.66 5.34 -6.33
CA ILE A 168 5.00 4.45 -5.23
C ILE A 168 5.18 5.25 -3.94
N ARG A 169 5.08 4.55 -2.82
CA ARG A 169 5.39 5.07 -1.51
C ARG A 169 6.07 3.95 -0.71
N PRO A 170 7.41 3.86 -0.74
CA PRO A 170 8.15 2.94 0.11
C PRO A 170 7.88 3.20 1.59
N ASP A 171 7.63 2.13 2.35
CA ASP A 171 7.49 2.19 3.80
C ASP A 171 8.75 2.81 4.44
N CYS A 172 9.94 2.39 4.00
CA CYS A 172 11.21 2.94 4.44
C CYS A 172 12.29 2.83 3.35
N LEU A 173 12.98 3.94 3.07
CA LEU A 173 13.98 4.05 2.01
C LEU A 173 15.34 4.50 2.56
N CYS A 174 16.33 3.60 2.55
CA CYS A 174 17.70 3.91 2.94
C CYS A 174 18.54 4.26 1.70
N ILE A 175 18.97 5.52 1.57
CA ILE A 175 19.70 6.03 0.40
C ILE A 175 21.21 6.18 0.60
N ASP A 176 21.68 6.20 1.86
CA ASP A 176 23.08 6.48 2.22
C ASP A 176 24.01 5.26 2.16
N LEU A 177 23.49 4.11 1.74
CA LEU A 177 24.25 2.87 1.56
C LEU A 177 24.86 2.78 0.15
N GLY A 178 25.82 1.88 -0.06
CA GLY A 178 26.42 1.66 -1.40
C GLY A 178 25.39 1.23 -2.45
N THR A 179 24.62 0.19 -2.14
CA THR A 179 23.34 -0.11 -2.79
C THR A 179 22.24 0.38 -1.86
N GLY A 180 21.27 1.16 -2.38
CA GLY A 180 20.17 1.63 -1.55
C GLY A 180 19.27 0.47 -1.11
N ILE A 181 18.45 0.66 -0.07
CA ILE A 181 17.49 -0.36 0.38
C ILE A 181 16.09 0.23 0.38
N CYS A 182 15.18 -0.44 -0.32
CA CYS A 182 13.74 -0.24 -0.21
C CYS A 182 13.18 -1.31 0.73
N LEU A 183 12.85 -0.92 1.96
CA LEU A 183 12.25 -1.79 2.95
C LEU A 183 10.72 -1.67 2.89
N ASP A 184 10.03 -2.80 2.91
CA ASP A 184 8.58 -2.89 2.93
C ASP A 184 8.12 -3.82 4.07
N VAL A 185 7.30 -3.30 4.97
CA VAL A 185 6.83 -3.99 6.18
C VAL A 185 5.59 -4.78 5.84
N LYS A 186 5.62 -6.09 6.10
CA LYS A 186 4.50 -7.00 5.85
C LYS A 186 4.06 -7.70 7.12
N LYS A 187 2.88 -7.33 7.62
CA LYS A 187 2.16 -8.15 8.59
C LYS A 187 1.78 -9.48 7.96
N THR A 188 2.14 -10.59 8.59
CA THR A 188 1.88 -11.96 8.15
C THR A 188 1.35 -12.82 9.31
N VAL A 189 0.79 -13.98 8.98
CA VAL A 189 0.41 -14.99 9.97
C VAL A 189 1.62 -15.83 10.38
N ASP A 190 2.52 -16.09 9.44
CA ASP A 190 3.71 -16.93 9.61
C ASP A 190 4.87 -16.27 8.87
N ALA A 191 5.92 -15.89 9.61
CA ALA A 191 7.09 -15.22 9.08
C ALA A 191 8.23 -16.20 8.73
N SER A 192 8.02 -17.52 8.82
CA SER A 192 9.01 -18.50 8.38
C SER A 192 9.28 -18.37 6.86
N PRO A 193 10.49 -18.69 6.39
CA PRO A 193 10.86 -18.44 4.99
C PRO A 193 9.92 -19.08 3.98
N ALA A 194 9.49 -20.33 4.23
CA ALA A 194 8.63 -21.07 3.32
C ALA A 194 7.20 -20.52 3.31
N ALA A 195 6.65 -20.11 4.46
CA ALA A 195 5.31 -19.54 4.53
C ALA A 195 5.28 -18.13 3.94
N PHE A 196 6.28 -17.30 4.26
CA PHE A 196 6.37 -15.96 3.71
C PHE A 196 6.58 -15.96 2.20
N ALA A 197 7.37 -16.89 1.65
CA ALA A 197 7.49 -17.06 0.20
C ALA A 197 6.15 -17.38 -0.48
N ARG A 198 5.31 -18.24 0.13
CA ARG A 198 3.95 -18.50 -0.36
C ARG A 198 3.06 -17.26 -0.27
N ALA A 199 3.13 -16.53 0.85
CA ALA A 199 2.41 -15.27 1.01
C ALA A 199 2.82 -14.25 -0.07
N ALA A 200 4.12 -14.12 -0.36
CA ALA A 200 4.63 -13.23 -1.40
C ALA A 200 4.09 -13.56 -2.80
N VAL A 201 3.91 -14.84 -3.12
CA VAL A 201 3.25 -15.26 -4.37
C VAL A 201 1.76 -14.92 -4.35
N ASN A 202 1.06 -15.24 -3.27
CA ASN A 202 -0.40 -15.06 -3.14
C ASN A 202 -0.81 -13.58 -3.18
N TYR A 203 -0.02 -12.72 -2.55
CA TYR A 203 -0.27 -11.29 -2.48
C TYR A 203 0.46 -10.50 -3.57
N GLU A 204 1.13 -11.17 -4.50
CA GLU A 204 1.77 -10.56 -5.68
C GLU A 204 2.81 -9.51 -5.28
N TYR A 205 3.63 -9.81 -4.28
CA TYR A 205 4.72 -8.94 -3.84
C TYR A 205 5.85 -8.86 -4.87
N ASP A 206 5.91 -9.84 -5.79
CA ASP A 206 6.80 -9.82 -6.95
C ASP A 206 6.57 -8.57 -7.82
N LEU A 207 5.30 -8.28 -8.13
CA LEU A 207 4.92 -7.07 -8.87
C LEU A 207 5.26 -5.81 -8.07
N GLN A 208 5.00 -5.79 -6.76
CA GLN A 208 5.31 -4.64 -5.93
C GLN A 208 6.80 -4.32 -5.93
N ALA A 209 7.64 -5.31 -5.63
CA ALA A 209 9.08 -5.14 -5.59
C ALA A 209 9.64 -4.63 -6.92
N ALA A 210 9.21 -5.21 -8.05
CA ALA A 210 9.65 -4.78 -9.37
C ALA A 210 9.25 -3.34 -9.70
N VAL A 211 7.99 -2.94 -9.41
CA VAL A 211 7.50 -1.57 -9.67
C VAL A 211 8.23 -0.55 -8.80
N TYR A 212 8.47 -0.87 -7.52
CA TYR A 212 9.16 0.02 -6.60
C TYR A 212 10.62 0.20 -7.02
N LEU A 213 11.32 -0.89 -7.31
CA LEU A 213 12.71 -0.82 -7.77
C LEU A 213 12.86 -0.09 -9.11
N GLU A 214 11.92 -0.25 -10.04
CA GLU A 214 11.92 0.54 -11.27
C GLU A 214 11.82 2.05 -10.97
N GLY A 215 10.80 2.46 -10.20
CA GLY A 215 10.60 3.87 -9.88
C GLY A 215 11.80 4.48 -9.13
N LEU A 216 12.36 3.74 -8.18
CA LEU A 216 13.56 4.17 -7.44
C LEU A 216 14.78 4.31 -8.35
N ARG A 217 15.03 3.33 -9.25
CA ARG A 217 16.13 3.42 -10.23
C ARG A 217 15.95 4.58 -11.18
N THR A 218 14.74 4.82 -11.69
CA THR A 218 14.45 5.94 -12.59
C THR A 218 14.65 7.28 -11.90
N VAL A 219 14.20 7.43 -10.66
CA VAL A 219 14.27 8.71 -9.93
C VAL A 219 15.68 9.00 -9.41
N PHE A 220 16.33 8.02 -8.78
CA PHE A 220 17.63 8.23 -8.14
C PHE A 220 18.83 7.86 -9.02
N GLN A 221 18.59 7.29 -10.20
CA GLN A 221 19.64 6.90 -11.16
C GLN A 221 20.68 5.95 -10.55
N ARG A 222 20.23 5.02 -9.71
CA ARG A 222 21.08 4.05 -9.00
C ARG A 222 20.30 2.81 -8.57
N ASP A 223 21.02 1.76 -8.19
CA ASP A 223 20.43 0.50 -7.75
C ASP A 223 19.98 0.48 -6.28
N PHE A 224 18.91 -0.28 -6.06
CA PHE A 224 18.34 -0.57 -4.76
C PHE A 224 18.05 -2.07 -4.63
N ASP A 225 18.20 -2.60 -3.43
CA ASP A 225 17.67 -3.90 -3.03
C ASP A 225 16.28 -3.74 -2.42
N PHE A 226 15.38 -4.68 -2.71
CA PHE A 226 14.05 -4.71 -2.10
C PHE A 226 14.06 -5.73 -0.96
N ILE A 227 13.75 -5.29 0.25
CA ILE A 227 13.76 -6.11 1.46
C ILE A 227 12.38 -6.07 2.10
N PHE A 228 11.84 -7.24 2.42
CA PHE A 228 10.64 -7.37 3.23
C PHE A 228 11.00 -7.47 4.71
N LEU A 229 10.34 -6.69 5.56
CA LEU A 229 10.27 -6.93 6.99
C LEU A 229 8.96 -7.66 7.28
N ALA A 230 9.01 -8.99 7.36
CA ALA A 230 7.87 -9.82 7.71
C ALA A 230 7.68 -9.79 9.24
N VAL A 231 6.47 -9.51 9.72
CA VAL A 231 6.13 -9.47 11.15
C VAL A 231 4.86 -10.27 11.43
N GLU A 232 4.91 -11.18 12.40
CA GLU A 232 3.75 -12.00 12.79
C GLU A 232 2.76 -11.19 13.63
N GLU A 233 1.46 -11.43 13.42
CA GLU A 233 0.39 -10.74 14.16
C GLU A 233 0.03 -11.38 15.51
N SER A 234 0.64 -12.51 15.85
CA SER A 234 0.39 -13.26 17.08
C SER A 234 1.69 -13.50 17.85
N ALA A 235 1.61 -13.57 19.18
CA ALA A 235 2.76 -13.86 20.03
C ALA A 235 3.47 -15.17 19.56
N PRO A 236 4.80 -15.20 19.47
CA PRO A 236 5.77 -14.22 20.00
C PRO A 236 6.03 -13.00 19.11
N TYR A 237 5.19 -12.75 18.10
CA TYR A 237 5.31 -11.65 17.13
C TYR A 237 6.61 -11.75 16.32
N GLY A 238 6.99 -12.97 15.90
CA GLY A 238 8.25 -13.23 15.21
C GLY A 238 8.43 -12.30 14.00
N CYS A 239 9.66 -11.82 13.79
CA CYS A 239 9.98 -10.98 12.65
C CYS A 239 11.26 -11.44 11.94
N ALA A 240 11.32 -11.19 10.63
CA ALA A 240 12.45 -11.56 9.78
C ALA A 240 12.60 -10.62 8.59
N LEU A 241 13.84 -10.43 8.15
CA LEU A 241 14.17 -9.71 6.91
C LEU A 241 14.40 -10.68 5.75
N TYR A 242 13.78 -10.41 4.61
CA TYR A 242 13.93 -11.21 3.39
C TYR A 242 14.22 -10.33 2.18
N GLY A 243 15.35 -10.55 1.51
CA GLY A 243 15.63 -9.93 0.22
C GLY A 243 14.78 -10.53 -0.90
N ALA A 244 14.33 -9.71 -1.84
CA ALA A 244 13.65 -10.19 -3.05
C ALA A 244 14.68 -10.84 -4.01
N PRO A 245 14.60 -12.15 -4.28
CA PRO A 245 15.55 -12.83 -5.16
C PRO A 245 15.30 -12.45 -6.63
N SER A 246 16.30 -12.68 -7.49
CA SER A 246 16.24 -12.34 -8.92
C SER A 246 15.03 -12.94 -9.64
N GLU A 247 14.68 -14.19 -9.35
CA GLU A 247 13.55 -14.88 -9.99
C GLU A 247 12.21 -14.21 -9.65
N MET A 248 12.08 -13.68 -8.43
CA MET A 248 10.91 -12.90 -8.01
C MET A 248 10.85 -11.57 -8.76
N LEU A 249 11.99 -10.87 -8.85
CA LEU A 249 12.08 -9.57 -9.53
C LEU A 249 11.82 -9.71 -11.04
N GLU A 250 12.38 -10.72 -11.70
CA GLU A 250 12.15 -11.00 -13.11
C GLU A 250 10.68 -11.31 -13.40
N ARG A 251 10.02 -12.12 -12.55
CA ARG A 251 8.59 -12.38 -12.66
C ARG A 251 7.79 -11.10 -12.49
N GLY A 252 8.11 -10.30 -11.48
CA GLY A 252 7.49 -9.00 -11.23
C GLY A 252 7.62 -8.04 -12.43
N GLN A 253 8.79 -7.94 -13.02
CA GLN A 253 9.07 -7.08 -14.17
C GLN A 253 8.25 -7.50 -15.40
N ARG A 254 8.17 -8.80 -15.71
CA ARG A 254 7.32 -9.30 -16.82
C ARG A 254 5.86 -8.92 -16.62
N ARG A 255 5.36 -9.07 -15.40
CA ARG A 255 3.98 -8.72 -15.03
C ARG A 255 3.74 -7.21 -15.08
N PHE A 256 4.70 -6.41 -14.62
CA PHE A 256 4.63 -4.96 -14.68
C PHE A 256 4.52 -4.46 -16.12
N ARG A 257 5.40 -4.94 -17.01
CA ARG A 257 5.37 -4.59 -18.44
C ARG A 257 4.08 -5.06 -19.12
N GLN A 258 3.56 -6.23 -18.75
CA GLN A 258 2.24 -6.68 -19.20
C GLN A 258 1.12 -5.73 -18.76
N ALA A 259 1.10 -5.35 -17.48
CA ALA A 259 0.09 -4.45 -16.92
C ALA A 259 0.05 -3.11 -17.65
N LEU A 260 1.22 -2.50 -17.90
CA LEU A 260 1.33 -1.23 -18.62
C LEU A 260 0.87 -1.34 -20.08
N ARG A 261 1.26 -2.40 -20.79
CA ARG A 261 0.80 -2.63 -22.17
C ARG A 261 -0.71 -2.79 -22.25
N THR A 262 -1.30 -3.59 -21.35
CA THR A 262 -2.75 -3.75 -21.26
C THR A 262 -3.43 -2.42 -20.95
N LEU A 263 -2.92 -1.67 -19.97
CA LEU A 263 -3.49 -0.38 -19.60
C LEU A 263 -3.44 0.64 -20.75
N LYS A 264 -2.31 0.72 -21.46
CA LYS A 264 -2.15 1.59 -22.64
C LYS A 264 -3.17 1.23 -23.72
N ALA A 265 -3.26 -0.05 -24.08
CA ALA A 265 -4.22 -0.53 -25.08
C ALA A 265 -5.67 -0.23 -24.69
N CYS A 266 -6.04 -0.42 -23.41
CA CYS A 266 -7.38 -0.08 -22.91
C CYS A 266 -7.66 1.42 -22.99
N ARG A 267 -6.69 2.27 -22.63
CA ARG A 267 -6.82 3.73 -22.74
C ARG A 267 -6.96 4.21 -24.18
N GLU A 268 -6.22 3.60 -25.11
CA GLU A 268 -6.26 3.96 -26.54
C GLU A 268 -7.54 3.51 -27.25
N SER A 269 -8.09 2.36 -26.86
CA SER A 269 -9.30 1.78 -27.46
C SER A 269 -10.61 2.10 -26.73
N ASP A 270 -10.51 2.68 -25.54
CA ASP A 270 -11.60 2.86 -24.57
C ASP A 270 -12.40 1.56 -24.28
N ALA A 271 -11.72 0.42 -24.38
CA ALA A 271 -12.30 -0.89 -24.13
C ALA A 271 -11.76 -1.48 -22.83
N TRP A 272 -12.67 -1.79 -21.91
CA TRP A 272 -12.36 -2.26 -20.56
C TRP A 272 -13.01 -3.62 -20.26
N PRO A 273 -12.63 -4.68 -20.99
CA PRO A 273 -13.28 -5.96 -20.87
C PRO A 273 -13.12 -6.60 -19.48
N SER A 274 -14.09 -7.43 -19.12
CA SER A 274 -13.97 -8.39 -18.03
C SER A 274 -13.37 -9.70 -18.57
N TYR A 275 -13.79 -10.84 -18.04
CA TYR A 275 -13.41 -12.14 -18.55
C TYR A 275 -14.06 -12.42 -19.91
N GLN A 276 -13.38 -13.27 -20.71
CA GLN A 276 -13.85 -13.78 -22.00
C GLN A 276 -14.30 -12.68 -23.00
N PRO A 277 -13.45 -11.70 -23.34
CA PRO A 277 -13.84 -10.62 -24.26
C PRO A 277 -14.20 -11.07 -25.69
N GLN A 278 -13.91 -12.33 -26.05
CA GLN A 278 -14.20 -12.91 -27.36
C GLN A 278 -15.03 -14.20 -27.30
N GLY A 279 -15.70 -14.51 -26.18
CA GLY A 279 -16.55 -15.70 -26.07
C GLY A 279 -17.29 -15.82 -24.74
N ASP A 280 -18.06 -16.90 -24.55
CA ASP A 280 -18.97 -17.02 -23.40
C ASP A 280 -18.68 -18.24 -22.49
N LEU A 281 -17.87 -19.20 -22.95
CA LEU A 281 -17.58 -20.44 -22.21
C LEU A 281 -16.13 -20.89 -22.40
N ALA A 282 -15.48 -21.29 -21.32
CA ALA A 282 -14.19 -21.97 -21.32
C ALA A 282 -14.21 -23.11 -20.30
N LEU A 283 -13.57 -24.24 -20.62
CA LEU A 283 -13.30 -25.29 -19.64
C LEU A 283 -12.16 -24.85 -18.73
N LEU A 284 -12.26 -25.14 -17.44
CA LEU A 284 -11.17 -24.89 -16.50
C LEU A 284 -10.04 -25.91 -16.73
N ASP A 285 -8.81 -25.42 -16.74
CA ASP A 285 -7.64 -26.28 -16.60
C ASP A 285 -7.60 -26.81 -15.16
N TRP A 286 -8.02 -28.06 -14.98
CA TRP A 286 -8.04 -28.69 -13.67
C TRP A 286 -6.60 -28.90 -13.16
N PRO A 287 -6.23 -28.32 -12.00
CA PRO A 287 -4.85 -28.39 -11.53
C PRO A 287 -4.44 -29.82 -11.19
N ARG A 288 -3.26 -30.23 -11.66
CA ARG A 288 -2.72 -31.60 -11.46
C ARG A 288 -2.49 -32.00 -10.00
N TYR A 289 -2.45 -31.03 -9.07
CA TYR A 289 -2.28 -31.26 -7.63
C TYR A 289 -3.61 -31.49 -6.90
N ALA A 290 -4.76 -31.42 -7.57
CA ALA A 290 -6.08 -31.60 -6.99
C ALA A 290 -6.59 -33.06 -7.05
N GLY A 291 -5.67 -34.04 -7.16
CA GLY A 291 -5.94 -35.48 -7.20
C GLY A 291 -5.00 -36.24 -6.28
#